data_AF-A0A3N5PT16-F1
#
_entry.id   AF-A0A3N5PT16-F1
#
_cell.length_a   1.000
_cell.length_b   1.000
_cell.length_c   1.000
_cell.angle_alpha   90.00
_cell.angle_beta   90.00
_cell.angle_gamma   90.00
#
_symmetry.space_group_name_H-M   'P 1'
#
loop_
_entity.id
_entity.type
_entity.pdbx_description
1 polymer ?
#
loop_
_entity_poly.entity_id
_entity_poly.type
_entity_poly.pdbx_seq_one_letter_code
_entity_poly.pdbx_strand_id
1 'polypeptide(L)' 'MPDPYPAFVFGMHDRGGEHLLLEKGKRGWVLVTEAVGADPNNGSGSNYTDLAGQGLGVLVRLNHGYG' A
#
# COMPACT_ATOMS: atom_id res chain seq x y z
N MET A 1 -5.59 28.04 -6.35
CA MET A 1 -5.36 26.72 -6.96
C MET A 1 -5.93 25.68 -6.01
N PRO A 2 -6.68 24.66 -6.48
CA PRO A 2 -7.05 23.53 -5.63
C PRO A 2 -5.78 22.84 -5.13
N ASP A 3 -5.83 22.26 -3.93
CA ASP A 3 -4.75 21.43 -3.40
C ASP A 3 -4.47 20.28 -4.39
N PRO A 4 -3.20 20.08 -4.82
CA PRO A 4 -2.85 18.95 -5.69
C PRO A 4 -3.09 17.59 -5.04
N TYR A 5 -3.27 17.51 -3.72
CA TYR A 5 -3.57 16.27 -3.00
C TYR A 5 -5.06 16.13 -2.67
N PRO A 6 -5.63 14.92 -2.79
CA PRO A 6 -7.01 14.66 -2.42
C PRO A 6 -7.23 14.92 -0.92
N ALA A 7 -8.39 15.49 -0.57
CA ALA A 7 -8.75 15.82 0.81
C ALA A 7 -8.83 14.60 1.76
N PHE A 8 -8.86 13.40 1.19
CA PHE A 8 -8.95 12.13 1.92
C PHE A 8 -8.02 11.09 1.33
N VAL A 9 -7.52 10.20 2.19
CA VAL A 9 -6.86 8.97 1.75
C VAL A 9 -7.91 8.07 1.10
N PHE A 10 -7.69 7.72 -0.16
CA PHE A 10 -8.54 6.80 -0.91
C PHE A 10 -7.69 5.75 -1.62
N GLY A 11 -8.27 4.57 -1.83
CA GLY A 11 -7.64 3.53 -2.64
C GLY A 11 -8.14 2.14 -2.31
N MET A 12 -7.27 1.14 -2.41
CA MET A 12 -7.62 -0.28 -2.36
C MET A 12 -7.11 -0.95 -1.08
N HIS A 13 -7.93 -1.85 -0.54
CA HIS A 13 -7.52 -2.77 0.52
C HIS A 13 -6.91 -4.02 -0.14
N ASP A 14 -5.62 -4.26 0.12
CA ASP A 14 -4.76 -5.29 -0.48
C ASP A 14 -4.48 -5.14 -1.98
N ARG A 15 -3.47 -5.89 -2.45
CA ARG A 15 -3.04 -5.95 -3.85
C ARG A 15 -4.07 -6.66 -4.73
N GLY A 16 -4.10 -6.31 -6.01
CA GLY A 16 -4.89 -6.95 -7.08
C GLY A 16 -5.97 -6.04 -7.69
N GLY A 17 -6.39 -5.00 -6.96
CA GLY A 17 -7.42 -4.04 -7.41
C GLY A 17 -6.86 -2.76 -8.04
N GLU A 18 -5.55 -2.53 -7.97
CA GLU A 18 -4.94 -1.24 -8.32
C GLU A 18 -5.10 -0.83 -9.78
N HIS A 19 -5.23 -1.79 -10.70
CA HIS A 19 -5.48 -1.52 -12.12
C HIS A 19 -6.75 -0.66 -12.33
N LEU A 20 -7.78 -0.84 -11.49
CA LEU A 20 -9.01 -0.06 -11.55
C LEU A 20 -8.79 1.43 -11.24
N LEU A 21 -7.82 1.76 -10.39
CA LEU A 21 -7.44 3.15 -10.11
C LEU A 21 -6.71 3.75 -11.32
N LEU A 22 -5.74 2.99 -11.84
CA LEU A 22 -4.88 3.42 -12.94
C LEU A 22 -5.65 3.62 -14.25
N GLU A 23 -6.56 2.70 -14.59
CA GLU A 23 -7.42 2.80 -15.78
C GLU A 23 -8.36 4.03 -15.74
N LYS A 24 -8.64 4.56 -14.54
CA LYS A 24 -9.42 5.79 -14.34
C LYS A 24 -8.55 7.05 -14.22
N GLY A 25 -7.24 6.92 -14.43
CA GLY A 25 -6.29 8.02 -14.30
C GLY A 25 -6.23 8.59 -12.87
N LYS A 26 -6.53 7.78 -11.86
CA LYS A 26 -6.52 8.18 -10.46
C LYS A 26 -5.31 7.62 -9.75
N ARG A 27 -4.59 8.47 -9.01
CA ARG A 27 -3.55 8.06 -8.07
C ARG A 27 -4.14 7.95 -6.68
N GLY A 28 -4.00 6.78 -6.06
CA GLY A 28 -4.48 6.50 -4.70
C GLY A 28 -3.47 5.68 -3.92
N TRP A 29 -3.92 5.10 -2.81
CA TRP A 29 -3.11 4.27 -1.93
C TRP A 29 -3.51 2.80 -2.02
N VAL A 30 -2.55 1.89 -1.91
CA VAL A 30 -2.82 0.47 -1.68
C VAL A 30 -2.39 0.12 -0.27
N LEU A 31 -3.34 -0.35 0.54
CA LEU A 31 -3.05 -0.89 1.86
C LEU A 31 -2.51 -2.31 1.69
N VAL A 32 -1.31 -2.60 2.20
CA VAL A 32 -0.75 -3.94 2.25
C VAL A 32 -0.63 -4.39 3.70
N THR A 33 -1.06 -5.62 3.97
CA THR A 33 -0.86 -6.25 5.28
C THR A 33 0.45 -7.00 5.31
N GLU A 34 1.29 -6.72 6.30
CA GLU A 34 2.55 -7.43 6.53
C GLU A 34 2.58 -8.03 7.94
N ALA A 35 2.88 -9.32 8.03
CA ALA A 35 3.04 -10.02 9.30
C ALA A 35 4.50 -9.90 9.75
N VAL A 36 4.74 -9.36 10.94
CA VAL A 36 6.09 -9.17 11.49
C VAL A 36 6.50 -10.29 12.44
N GLY A 37 5.55 -11.06 12.98
CA GLY A 37 5.85 -12.13 13.94
C GLY A 37 6.46 -11.60 15.24
N ALA A 38 7.27 -12.44 15.89
CA ALA A 38 7.91 -12.16 17.16
C ALA A 38 9.43 -12.50 17.19
N ASP A 39 10.04 -12.85 16.06
CA ASP A 39 11.49 -13.12 16.01
C ASP A 39 12.28 -11.79 15.98
N PRO A 40 13.03 -11.46 17.05
CA PRO A 40 13.78 -10.21 17.10
C PRO A 40 14.96 -10.16 16.13
N ASN A 41 15.38 -11.29 15.55
CA ASN A 41 16.46 -11.35 14.57
C ASN A 41 15.96 -11.24 13.11
N ASN A 42 14.64 -11.25 12.91
CA ASN A 42 14.06 -11.11 11.58
C ASN A 42 14.01 -9.63 11.15
N GLY A 43 15.02 -9.22 10.40
CA GLY A 43 15.09 -7.89 9.76
C GLY A 43 14.57 -7.85 8.32
N SER A 44 13.81 -8.87 7.87
CA SER A 44 13.26 -8.89 6.52
C SER A 44 12.13 -7.88 6.35
N GLY A 45 11.78 -7.60 5.10
CA GLY A 45 10.67 -6.74 4.73
C GLY A 45 10.25 -6.98 3.29
N SER A 46 9.01 -6.63 2.98
CA SER A 46 8.45 -6.80 1.64
C SER A 46 8.94 -5.72 0.67
N ASN A 47 9.00 -6.09 -0.61
CA ASN A 47 9.25 -5.15 -1.70
C ASN A 47 7.91 -4.59 -2.21
N TYR A 48 7.85 -3.28 -2.41
CA TYR A 48 6.66 -2.53 -2.85
C TYR A 48 6.89 -1.75 -4.15
N THR A 49 8.02 -1.97 -4.84
CA THR A 49 8.37 -1.29 -6.09
C THR A 49 7.35 -1.57 -7.20
N ASP A 50 6.67 -2.71 -7.16
CA ASP A 50 5.56 -3.05 -8.07
C ASP A 50 4.46 -1.98 -8.03
N LEU A 51 4.07 -1.53 -6.83
CA LEU A 51 3.02 -0.52 -6.65
C LEU A 51 3.57 0.90 -6.82
N ALA A 52 4.68 1.20 -6.16
CA ALA A 52 5.28 2.55 -6.17
C ALA A 52 5.75 2.95 -7.59
N GLY A 53 6.28 2.00 -8.36
CA GLY A 53 6.71 2.21 -9.74
C GLY A 53 5.56 2.57 -10.69
N GLN A 54 4.32 2.25 -10.33
CA GLN A 54 3.10 2.65 -11.06
C GLN A 54 2.57 4.03 -10.63
N GLY A 55 3.24 4.71 -9.69
CA GLY A 55 2.83 6.02 -9.18
C GLY A 55 1.73 5.97 -8.11
N LEU A 56 1.54 4.81 -7.48
CA LEU A 56 0.62 4.61 -6.36
C LEU A 56 1.34 4.84 -5.03
N GLY A 57 0.60 5.33 -4.03
CA GLY A 57 1.05 5.33 -2.64
C GLY A 57 0.90 3.94 -2.01
N VAL A 58 1.77 3.60 -1.05
CA VAL A 58 1.72 2.32 -0.33
C VAL A 58 1.56 2.59 1.16
N LEU A 59 0.52 2.01 1.75
CA LEU A 59 0.26 2.03 3.19
C LEU A 59 0.52 0.62 3.72
N VAL A 60 1.46 0.45 4.65
CA VAL A 60 1.77 -0.87 5.21
C VAL A 60 1.17 -0.98 6.60
N ARG A 61 0.23 -1.93 6.77
CA ARG A 61 -0.30 -2.32 8.08
C ARG A 61 0.53 -3.48 8.62
N LEU A 62 1.35 -3.18 9.61
CA LEU A 62 2.11 -4.19 10.36
C LEU A 62 1.22 -4.88 11.38
N ASN A 63 1.17 -6.21 11.32
CA ASN A 63 0.44 -7.05 12.25
C ASN A 63 1.38 -8.09 12.86
N HIS A 64 1.12 -8.54 14.08
CA HIS A 64 1.85 -9.66 14.69
C HIS A 64 1.75 -10.95 13.85
N GLY A 65 0.66 -11.11 13.09
CA GLY A 65 0.33 -12.31 12.33
C GLY A 65 -0.81 -13.09 13.00
N TYR A 66 -1.44 -13.98 12.24
CA TYR A 66 -2.36 -14.97 12.80
C TYR A 66 -1.47 -16.12 13.32
N GLY A 67 -1.34 -16.20 14.64
CA GLY A 67 -0.39 -17.10 15.32
C GLY A 67 -0.51 -18.57 14.95
#